data_AF-A0A924N9B5-F1
#
_entry.id   AF-A0A924N9B5-F1
#
_cell.length_a   1.000
_cell.length_b   1.000
_cell.length_c   1.000
_cell.angle_alpha   90.00
_cell.angle_beta   90.00
_cell.angle_gamma   90.00
#
_symmetry.space_group_name_H-M   'P 1'
#
loop_
_entity.id
_entity.type
_entity.pdbx_description
1 polymer ?
#
loop_
_entity_poly.entity_id
_entity_poly.type
_entity_poly.pdbx_seq_one_letter_code
_entity_poly.pdbx_strand_id
1 'polypeptide(L)'
;MLRSTIGSITSRHVALSMLAVVAACSGATPSASPAPVPSRTSPGGQPPAASPLVQTTWPVRTREHVDLWLHSYALISQDTTLVPYFRRGYRDRISAVRRQRGVSSLLDGNRERLLARIAVQPSLATSAQFLPLYFSSWEQMRQVVDLFVREGGSPSASTDASVRGYFGILGQVFQTAPDREWLKLFAESADDESRKFYHEYWTTAARAHAPVVAHVDSLWQLQWRPALQRFLNNTQQQNGELYLSMPLGGEGRTVQFGKAENAVAGPMPESNAESESVLYVMAHETTGAIAAAAIADNSTPADRRGGLTSRYEQAAAVRAGALLLEKTVPASLPGYMRYYLQAAGRTAPNDPKAAFVATFGIPDSMRDAISRQLDVVLGGI
;
A
#
# COMPACT_ATOMS: atom_id res chain seq x y z
N MET A 1 -44.64 -1.10 53.64
CA MET A 1 -43.51 -1.87 54.18
C MET A 1 -42.26 -1.48 53.42
N LEU A 2 -41.26 -1.01 54.19
CA LEU A 2 -39.84 -0.76 53.93
C LEU A 2 -39.32 0.24 52.86
N ARG A 3 -38.46 1.12 53.38
CA ARG A 3 -37.60 2.17 52.81
C ARG A 3 -36.26 1.59 52.29
N SER A 4 -35.45 2.49 51.70
CA SER A 4 -33.96 2.57 51.76
C SER A 4 -33.21 1.87 50.60
N THR A 5 -32.10 2.35 50.01
CA THR A 5 -31.25 3.56 50.08
C THR A 5 -30.14 3.46 49.00
N ILE A 6 -29.63 4.62 48.54
CA ILE A 6 -28.22 5.00 48.23
C ILE A 6 -27.40 4.26 47.13
N GLY A 7 -26.72 5.06 46.29
CA GLY A 7 -25.50 4.63 45.59
C GLY A 7 -24.94 5.62 44.57
N SER A 8 -24.40 6.76 45.00
CA SER A 8 -23.54 7.65 44.19
C SER A 8 -22.09 7.17 44.30
N ILE A 9 -21.38 7.00 43.17
CA ILE A 9 -19.89 7.03 43.12
C ILE A 9 -19.41 7.75 41.86
N THR A 10 -18.56 8.73 42.13
CA THR A 10 -17.72 9.59 41.29
C THR A 10 -16.46 8.89 40.75
N SER A 11 -15.99 9.26 39.55
CA SER A 11 -14.60 9.67 39.19
C SER A 11 -14.38 9.54 37.68
N ARG A 12 -14.08 10.64 36.97
CA ARG A 12 -12.72 11.16 36.67
C ARG A 12 -11.83 10.12 35.97
N HIS A 13 -11.48 10.38 34.71
CA HIS A 13 -10.13 10.78 34.31
C HIS A 13 -10.14 11.32 32.87
N VAL A 14 -9.93 12.63 32.76
CA VAL A 14 -9.50 13.35 31.56
C VAL A 14 -8.00 13.11 31.44
N ALA A 15 -7.53 12.57 30.33
CA ALA A 15 -6.10 12.52 30.00
C ALA A 15 -5.86 13.35 28.73
N LEU A 16 -5.34 14.57 28.96
CA LEU A 16 -4.58 15.36 27.99
C LEU A 16 -3.35 14.55 27.57
N SER A 17 -3.00 14.59 26.30
CA SER A 17 -1.67 14.18 25.83
C SER A 17 -1.13 15.27 24.91
N MET A 18 -0.35 16.17 25.50
CA MET A 18 0.55 17.09 24.80
C MET A 18 1.71 16.29 24.22
N LEU A 19 1.95 16.38 22.92
CA LEU A 19 3.21 15.95 22.31
C LEU A 19 4.15 17.17 22.25
N ALA A 20 5.17 17.17 23.10
CA ALA A 20 6.24 18.16 23.06
C ALA A 20 7.32 17.71 22.07
N VAL A 21 7.59 18.56 21.08
CA VAL A 21 8.74 18.47 20.16
C VAL A 21 9.98 18.94 20.91
N VAL A 22 11.02 18.10 20.97
CA VAL A 22 12.37 18.53 21.36
C VAL A 22 13.34 18.10 20.26
N ALA A 23 13.85 19.10 19.55
CA ALA A 23 15.04 19.02 18.72
C ALA A 23 16.28 19.13 19.61
N ALA A 24 17.32 18.33 19.33
CA ALA A 24 18.67 18.60 19.82
C ALA A 24 19.70 18.13 18.78
N CYS A 25 20.47 19.08 18.28
CA CYS A 25 21.66 18.90 17.45
C CYS A 25 22.92 18.71 18.32
N SER A 26 23.96 18.11 17.73
CA SER A 26 25.42 18.14 18.02
C SER A 26 25.99 16.73 18.26
N GLY A 27 27.16 16.31 17.76
CA GLY A 27 28.22 16.94 16.96
C GLY A 27 29.23 15.85 16.48
N ALA A 28 29.96 16.13 15.41
CA ALA A 28 30.99 15.27 14.81
C ALA A 28 32.27 15.19 15.69
N THR A 29 33.09 14.14 15.60
CA THR A 29 34.31 14.08 14.75
C THR A 29 35.02 12.69 14.82
N PRO A 30 35.98 12.37 13.92
CA PRO A 30 36.14 11.06 13.28
C PRO A 30 37.32 10.23 13.83
N SER A 31 37.41 8.96 13.43
CA SER A 31 38.63 8.15 13.58
C SER A 31 39.10 7.58 12.23
N ALA A 32 40.41 7.59 12.06
CA ALA A 32 41.15 7.62 10.81
C ALA A 32 41.32 6.26 10.10
N SER A 33 41.35 6.31 8.76
CA SER A 33 41.84 5.25 7.88
C SER A 33 43.37 5.07 7.99
N PRO A 34 43.89 3.84 7.83
CA PRO A 34 45.24 3.63 7.34
C PRO A 34 45.26 3.41 5.81
N ALA A 35 46.33 3.94 5.18
CA ALA A 35 46.64 3.87 3.75
C ALA A 35 47.27 2.51 3.33
N PRO A 36 47.33 2.19 2.02
CA PRO A 36 47.65 0.85 1.51
C PRO A 36 49.15 0.64 1.21
N VAL A 37 49.57 -0.63 1.16
CA VAL A 37 50.90 -1.09 0.71
C VAL A 37 50.76 -1.79 -0.66
N PRO A 38 51.72 -1.67 -1.62
CA PRO A 38 51.51 -2.08 -3.00
C PRO A 38 52.15 -3.42 -3.44
N SER A 39 51.46 -4.06 -4.40
CA SER A 39 51.93 -4.81 -5.59
C SER A 39 52.60 -6.19 -5.47
N ARG A 40 52.05 -7.20 -6.19
CA ARG A 40 52.70 -7.81 -7.40
C ARG A 40 51.88 -8.93 -8.11
N THR A 41 51.70 -8.72 -9.43
CA THR A 41 51.68 -9.65 -10.61
C THR A 41 50.58 -10.71 -10.87
N SER A 42 49.95 -10.54 -12.06
CA SER A 42 49.04 -11.39 -12.90
C SER A 42 49.69 -12.70 -13.44
N PRO A 43 49.05 -13.57 -14.29
CA PRO A 43 47.73 -13.48 -14.96
C PRO A 43 46.86 -14.78 -15.01
N GLY A 44 45.54 -14.61 -15.12
CA GLY A 44 44.62 -15.70 -15.46
C GLY A 44 43.26 -15.12 -15.87
N GLY A 45 42.91 -15.24 -17.15
CA GLY A 45 41.68 -14.68 -17.71
C GLY A 45 40.43 -15.35 -17.13
N GLN A 46 39.54 -14.53 -16.58
CA GLN A 46 38.15 -14.87 -16.29
C GLN A 46 37.27 -13.71 -16.77
N PRO A 47 36.09 -13.99 -17.36
CA PRO A 47 35.21 -12.98 -17.94
C PRO A 47 34.74 -11.98 -16.87
N PRO A 48 34.41 -10.74 -17.24
CA PRO A 48 34.21 -9.66 -16.28
C PRO A 48 33.09 -9.99 -15.29
N ALA A 49 33.47 -10.10 -14.03
CA ALA A 49 32.54 -10.12 -12.91
C ALA A 49 31.69 -8.85 -12.96
N ALA A 50 30.38 -9.04 -12.78
CA ALA A 50 29.39 -7.98 -12.72
C ALA A 50 29.87 -6.84 -11.82
N SER A 51 29.82 -5.62 -12.35
CA SER A 51 30.01 -4.39 -11.58
C SER A 51 29.13 -4.42 -10.32
N PRO A 52 29.58 -3.88 -9.18
CA PRO A 52 28.76 -3.83 -7.98
C PRO A 52 27.45 -3.10 -8.32
N LEU A 53 26.33 -3.82 -8.22
CA LEU A 53 24.99 -3.28 -8.35
C LEU A 53 24.89 -2.06 -7.41
N VAL A 54 24.85 -0.86 -7.99
CA VAL A 54 24.35 0.32 -7.28
C VAL A 54 23.01 -0.11 -6.69
N GLN A 55 22.90 -0.21 -5.37
CA GLN A 55 21.64 -0.49 -4.71
C GLN A 55 20.64 0.57 -5.18
N THR A 56 19.74 0.17 -6.07
CA THR A 56 18.83 1.10 -6.74
C THR A 56 17.79 1.52 -5.71
N THR A 57 17.85 2.77 -5.24
CA THR A 57 16.83 3.35 -4.38
C THR A 57 15.49 3.36 -5.13
N TRP A 58 14.42 2.82 -4.55
CA TRP A 58 13.12 2.64 -5.21
C TRP A 58 13.17 1.74 -6.45
N PRO A 59 13.51 0.44 -6.32
CA PRO A 59 13.41 -0.49 -7.43
C PRO A 59 11.94 -0.77 -7.76
N VAL A 60 11.65 -1.00 -9.05
CA VAL A 60 10.36 -1.51 -9.50
C VAL A 60 10.36 -3.03 -9.45
N ARG A 61 9.36 -3.63 -8.80
CA ARG A 61 9.29 -5.08 -8.54
C ARG A 61 7.89 -5.67 -8.79
N THR A 62 7.88 -6.98 -8.98
CA THR A 62 6.70 -7.85 -8.98
C THR A 62 6.96 -9.03 -8.05
N ARG A 63 5.94 -9.55 -7.36
CA ARG A 63 6.07 -10.67 -6.41
C ARG A 63 4.81 -11.52 -6.43
N GLU A 64 4.94 -12.77 -6.83
CA GLU A 64 3.79 -13.67 -6.99
C GLU A 64 2.94 -13.79 -5.73
N HIS A 65 3.54 -13.93 -4.54
CA HIS A 65 2.80 -14.16 -3.30
C HIS A 65 1.90 -12.99 -2.89
N VAL A 66 2.34 -11.76 -3.19
CA VAL A 66 1.54 -10.55 -2.96
C VAL A 66 0.36 -10.53 -3.93
N ASP A 67 0.62 -10.82 -5.20
CA ASP A 67 -0.40 -10.90 -6.24
C ASP A 67 -1.40 -12.03 -6.00
N LEU A 68 -0.98 -13.18 -5.51
CA LEU A 68 -1.84 -14.33 -5.18
C LEU A 68 -2.85 -13.96 -4.09
N TRP A 69 -2.37 -13.30 -3.05
CA TRP A 69 -3.20 -12.86 -1.94
C TRP A 69 -4.21 -11.80 -2.38
N LEU A 70 -3.75 -10.78 -3.11
CA LEU A 70 -4.61 -9.72 -3.64
C LEU A 70 -5.62 -10.26 -4.67
N HIS A 71 -5.21 -11.21 -5.51
CA HIS A 71 -6.10 -11.95 -6.40
C HIS A 71 -7.19 -12.67 -5.61
N SER A 72 -6.81 -13.37 -4.54
CA SER A 72 -7.75 -14.11 -3.69
C SER A 72 -8.77 -13.15 -3.04
N TYR A 73 -8.33 -11.97 -2.59
CA TYR A 73 -9.23 -10.91 -2.12
C TYR A 73 -10.15 -10.40 -3.22
N ALA A 74 -9.63 -10.12 -4.41
CA ALA A 74 -10.41 -9.61 -5.55
C ALA A 74 -11.49 -10.62 -5.98
N LEU A 75 -11.23 -11.92 -5.81
CA LEU A 75 -12.22 -12.94 -6.10
C LEU A 75 -13.32 -12.97 -5.05
N ILE A 76 -13.03 -12.83 -3.75
CA ILE A 76 -14.07 -12.96 -2.70
C ILE A 76 -14.79 -11.65 -2.38
N SER A 77 -14.10 -10.50 -2.42
CA SER A 77 -14.63 -9.21 -2.02
C SER A 77 -15.30 -8.47 -3.18
N GLN A 78 -16.22 -7.55 -2.84
CA GLN A 78 -16.75 -6.58 -3.79
C GLN A 78 -16.15 -5.22 -3.47
N ASP A 79 -15.52 -4.63 -4.47
CA ASP A 79 -14.98 -3.29 -4.37
C ASP A 79 -16.01 -2.27 -4.86
N THR A 80 -16.45 -1.41 -3.94
CA THR A 80 -17.51 -0.43 -4.18
C THR A 80 -17.04 0.99 -3.95
N THR A 81 -15.74 1.19 -3.75
CA THR A 81 -15.17 2.52 -3.52
C THR A 81 -15.20 3.37 -4.78
N LEU A 82 -15.08 4.69 -4.60
CA LEU A 82 -15.01 5.62 -5.73
C LEU A 82 -13.77 5.32 -6.56
N VAL A 83 -12.62 5.21 -5.91
CA VAL A 83 -11.37 4.74 -6.50
C VAL A 83 -11.15 3.29 -6.04
N PRO A 84 -11.21 2.30 -6.94
CA PRO A 84 -11.16 0.91 -6.54
C PRO A 84 -9.74 0.42 -6.23
N TYR A 85 -9.61 -0.39 -5.17
CA TYR A 85 -8.45 -1.20 -4.85
C TYR A 85 -8.14 -2.23 -5.93
N PHE A 86 -9.16 -2.87 -6.51
CA PHE A 86 -8.99 -3.86 -7.56
C PHE A 86 -9.40 -3.31 -8.92
N ARG A 87 -8.76 -3.76 -10.00
CA ARG A 87 -9.18 -3.29 -11.34
C ARG A 87 -10.63 -3.65 -11.60
N ARG A 88 -11.36 -2.69 -12.18
CA ARG A 88 -12.71 -2.94 -12.67
C ARG A 88 -12.70 -4.10 -13.66
N GLY A 89 -13.63 -5.04 -13.47
CA GLY A 89 -13.72 -6.25 -14.29
C GLY A 89 -12.61 -7.28 -14.08
N TYR A 90 -11.67 -7.10 -13.14
CA TYR A 90 -10.62 -8.09 -12.87
C TYR A 90 -11.20 -9.47 -12.55
N ARG A 91 -12.13 -9.51 -11.57
CA ARG A 91 -12.79 -10.74 -11.15
C ARG A 91 -13.50 -11.43 -12.32
N ASP A 92 -14.20 -10.68 -13.17
CA ASP A 92 -14.94 -11.24 -14.30
C ASP A 92 -13.99 -11.81 -15.36
N ARG A 93 -12.92 -11.07 -15.71
CA ARG A 93 -11.87 -11.53 -16.64
C ARG A 93 -11.23 -12.82 -16.14
N ILE A 94 -10.77 -12.85 -14.90
CA ILE A 94 -10.14 -14.02 -14.30
C ILE A 94 -11.12 -15.20 -14.21
N SER A 95 -12.38 -14.95 -13.81
CA SER A 95 -13.39 -16.01 -13.74
C SER A 95 -13.65 -16.63 -15.10
N ALA A 96 -13.62 -15.83 -16.18
CA ALA A 96 -13.74 -16.33 -17.55
C ALA A 96 -12.53 -17.22 -17.93
N VAL A 97 -11.30 -16.80 -17.61
CA VAL A 97 -10.09 -17.61 -17.87
C VAL A 97 -10.12 -18.92 -17.07
N ARG A 98 -10.48 -18.88 -15.77
CA ARG A 98 -10.63 -20.08 -14.93
C ARG A 98 -11.66 -21.04 -15.52
N ARG A 99 -12.81 -20.52 -15.95
CA ARG A 99 -13.88 -21.33 -16.57
C ARG A 99 -13.43 -21.98 -17.88
N GLN A 100 -12.71 -21.25 -18.74
CA GLN A 100 -12.13 -21.79 -19.98
C GLN A 100 -11.16 -22.94 -19.70
N ARG A 101 -10.45 -22.91 -18.57
CA ARG A 101 -9.51 -23.95 -18.13
C ARG A 101 -10.15 -25.03 -17.25
N GLY A 102 -11.45 -24.95 -16.97
CA GLY A 102 -12.13 -25.90 -16.08
C GLY A 102 -11.63 -25.90 -14.64
N VAL A 103 -11.06 -24.79 -14.15
CA VAL A 103 -10.51 -24.68 -12.79
C VAL A 103 -11.62 -24.37 -11.78
N SER A 104 -11.62 -25.12 -10.67
CA SER A 104 -12.28 -24.72 -9.42
C SER A 104 -11.38 -25.02 -8.21
N SER A 105 -11.36 -24.12 -7.23
CA SER A 105 -10.50 -24.20 -6.06
C SER A 105 -11.28 -24.12 -4.74
N LEU A 106 -10.56 -24.34 -3.63
CA LEU A 106 -11.09 -24.11 -2.30
C LEU A 106 -11.58 -22.67 -2.08
N LEU A 107 -11.07 -21.69 -2.83
CA LEU A 107 -11.55 -20.32 -2.74
C LEU A 107 -12.99 -20.18 -3.22
N ASP A 108 -13.41 -20.96 -4.24
CA ASP A 108 -14.81 -21.02 -4.66
C ASP A 108 -15.67 -21.71 -3.59
N GLY A 109 -15.20 -22.86 -3.11
CA GLY A 109 -15.93 -23.67 -2.12
C GLY A 109 -16.11 -22.98 -0.77
N ASN A 110 -15.12 -22.19 -0.33
CA ASN A 110 -15.14 -21.49 0.95
C ASN A 110 -15.65 -20.04 0.87
N ARG A 111 -16.01 -19.57 -0.33
CA ARG A 111 -16.39 -18.16 -0.57
C ARG A 111 -17.46 -17.67 0.40
N GLU A 112 -18.52 -18.44 0.58
CA GLU A 112 -19.65 -18.06 1.44
C GLU A 112 -19.21 -17.93 2.91
N ARG A 113 -18.43 -18.88 3.42
CA ARG A 113 -17.90 -18.84 4.79
C ARG A 113 -16.94 -17.66 5.00
N LEU A 114 -16.10 -17.36 4.01
CA LEU A 114 -15.20 -16.21 4.05
C LEU A 114 -15.99 -14.89 4.06
N LEU A 115 -17.01 -14.77 3.22
CA LEU A 115 -17.89 -13.59 3.16
C LEU A 115 -18.75 -13.42 4.43
N ALA A 116 -19.25 -14.51 4.99
CA ALA A 116 -20.04 -14.48 6.22
C ALA A 116 -19.25 -13.87 7.38
N ARG A 117 -17.95 -14.16 7.48
CA ARG A 117 -17.10 -13.52 8.50
C ARG A 117 -16.86 -12.05 8.20
N ILE A 118 -16.62 -11.66 6.95
CA ILE A 118 -16.46 -10.25 6.55
C ILE A 118 -17.73 -9.45 6.90
N ALA A 119 -18.92 -10.03 6.72
CA ALA A 119 -20.17 -9.38 7.10
C ALA A 119 -20.26 -9.09 8.61
N VAL A 120 -19.65 -9.95 9.45
CA VAL A 120 -19.56 -9.76 10.90
C VAL A 120 -18.44 -8.79 11.29
N GLN A 121 -17.30 -8.88 10.61
CA GLN A 121 -16.12 -8.05 10.85
C GLN A 121 -15.67 -7.38 9.54
N PRO A 122 -16.28 -6.24 9.15
CA PRO A 122 -16.01 -5.60 7.86
C PRO A 122 -14.55 -5.17 7.65
N SER A 123 -13.79 -4.91 8.72
CA SER A 123 -12.38 -4.54 8.62
C SER A 123 -11.52 -5.63 7.96
N LEU A 124 -11.93 -6.90 8.00
CA LEU A 124 -11.21 -7.98 7.33
C LEU A 124 -11.16 -7.78 5.81
N ALA A 125 -12.15 -7.10 5.23
CA ALA A 125 -12.17 -6.85 3.79
C ALA A 125 -11.06 -5.91 3.32
N THR A 126 -10.55 -5.03 4.19
CA THR A 126 -9.62 -3.95 3.82
C THR A 126 -8.29 -4.01 4.58
N SER A 127 -8.32 -4.28 5.89
CA SER A 127 -7.12 -4.21 6.75
C SER A 127 -6.09 -5.30 6.46
N ALA A 128 -6.50 -6.45 5.92
CA ALA A 128 -5.62 -7.59 5.68
C ALA A 128 -5.11 -7.70 4.23
N GLN A 129 -5.57 -6.84 3.30
CA GLN A 129 -5.25 -6.96 1.87
C GLN A 129 -3.75 -6.87 1.57
N PHE A 130 -3.02 -6.05 2.31
CA PHE A 130 -1.61 -5.74 2.03
C PHE A 130 -0.62 -6.41 2.99
N LEU A 131 -1.10 -7.35 3.82
CA LEU A 131 -0.25 -8.15 4.71
C LEU A 131 0.94 -8.84 4.02
N PRO A 132 0.81 -9.38 2.79
CA PRO A 132 1.92 -10.06 2.11
C PRO A 132 3.16 -9.18 1.91
N LEU A 133 3.02 -7.85 1.91
CA LEU A 133 4.15 -6.94 1.75
C LEU A 133 5.14 -7.04 2.91
N TYR A 134 4.69 -7.42 4.11
CA TYR A 134 5.55 -7.67 5.27
C TYR A 134 6.35 -8.96 5.17
N PHE A 135 6.02 -9.86 4.25
CA PHE A 135 6.64 -11.17 4.13
C PHE A 135 7.53 -11.25 2.89
N SER A 136 8.65 -11.95 3.04
CA SER A 136 9.62 -12.15 1.95
C SER A 136 9.14 -13.18 0.92
N SER A 137 8.37 -14.19 1.35
CA SER A 137 7.85 -15.25 0.47
C SER A 137 6.51 -15.80 0.95
N TRP A 138 5.86 -16.59 0.08
CA TRP A 138 4.62 -17.30 0.40
C TRP A 138 4.80 -18.32 1.53
N GLU A 139 5.91 -19.06 1.51
CA GLU A 139 6.21 -20.09 2.51
C GLU A 139 6.39 -19.48 3.90
N GLN A 140 7.13 -18.38 3.99
CA GLN A 140 7.30 -17.65 5.25
C GLN A 140 5.94 -17.17 5.77
N MET A 141 5.12 -16.58 4.90
CA MET A 141 3.79 -16.11 5.28
C MET A 141 2.92 -17.26 5.82
N ARG A 142 2.84 -18.39 5.11
CA ARG A 142 2.06 -19.56 5.55
C ARG A 142 2.55 -20.11 6.89
N GLN A 143 3.86 -20.30 7.05
CA GLN A 143 4.44 -20.79 8.30
C GLN A 143 4.10 -19.88 9.50
N VAL A 144 4.17 -18.57 9.29
CA VAL A 144 3.83 -17.59 10.33
C VAL A 144 2.34 -17.58 10.62
N VAL A 145 1.48 -17.67 9.60
CA VAL A 145 0.03 -17.78 9.77
C VAL A 145 -0.33 -19.02 10.58
N ASP A 146 0.20 -20.19 10.21
CA ASP A 146 -0.05 -21.45 10.90
C ASP A 146 0.37 -21.37 12.38
N LEU A 147 1.55 -20.82 12.64
CA LEU A 147 2.05 -20.59 13.99
C LEU A 147 1.16 -19.61 14.76
N PHE A 148 0.81 -18.48 14.16
CA PHE A 148 -0.04 -17.45 14.76
C PHE A 148 -1.41 -17.99 15.17
N VAL A 149 -2.03 -18.82 14.32
CA VAL A 149 -3.31 -19.44 14.62
C VAL A 149 -3.17 -20.49 15.72
N ARG A 150 -2.14 -21.34 15.64
CA ARG A 150 -1.88 -22.40 16.64
C ARG A 150 -1.62 -21.85 18.04
N GLU A 151 -0.84 -20.77 18.13
CA GLU A 151 -0.48 -20.13 19.41
C GLU A 151 -1.53 -19.10 19.88
N GLY A 152 -2.73 -19.09 19.27
CA GLY A 152 -3.82 -18.20 19.67
C GLY A 152 -3.53 -16.71 19.48
N GLY A 153 -2.54 -16.37 18.67
CA GLY A 153 -2.11 -15.01 18.38
C GLY A 153 -1.27 -14.35 19.47
N SER A 154 -0.76 -15.10 20.45
CA SER A 154 0.02 -14.54 21.56
C SER A 154 1.46 -14.23 21.17
N PRO A 155 1.93 -12.97 21.19
CA PRO A 155 3.33 -12.63 20.90
C PRO A 155 4.33 -13.22 21.91
N SER A 156 3.89 -13.64 23.09
CA SER A 156 4.77 -14.29 24.07
C SER A 156 5.05 -15.77 23.76
N ALA A 157 4.35 -16.36 22.77
CA ALA A 157 4.50 -17.77 22.43
C ALA A 157 5.81 -18.11 21.68
N SER A 158 6.55 -17.09 21.20
CA SER A 158 7.85 -17.27 20.56
C SER A 158 8.92 -16.40 21.21
N THR A 159 10.12 -16.96 21.39
CA THR A 159 11.30 -16.21 21.82
C THR A 159 11.99 -15.48 20.66
N ASP A 160 11.65 -15.83 19.41
CA ASP A 160 12.19 -15.21 18.20
C ASP A 160 11.58 -13.81 18.00
N ALA A 161 12.43 -12.78 18.02
CA ALA A 161 12.00 -11.39 17.85
C ALA A 161 11.31 -11.11 16.51
N SER A 162 11.71 -11.81 15.43
CA SER A 162 11.10 -11.65 14.11
C SER A 162 9.68 -12.19 14.09
N VAL A 163 9.46 -13.38 14.66
CA VAL A 163 8.13 -14.01 14.80
C VAL A 163 7.22 -13.14 15.65
N ARG A 164 7.73 -12.58 16.76
CA ARG A 164 6.96 -11.63 17.58
C ARG A 164 6.54 -10.38 16.82
N GLY A 165 7.40 -9.86 15.95
CA GLY A 165 7.09 -8.75 15.05
C GLY A 165 5.91 -9.09 14.14
N TYR A 166 5.94 -10.24 13.47
CA TYR A 166 4.84 -10.68 12.61
C TYR A 166 3.54 -10.91 13.39
N PHE A 167 3.63 -11.48 14.60
CA PHE A 167 2.46 -11.65 15.47
C PHE A 167 1.83 -10.31 15.85
N GLY A 168 2.64 -9.28 16.08
CA GLY A 168 2.14 -7.92 16.31
C GLY A 168 1.35 -7.40 15.11
N ILE A 169 1.87 -7.58 13.89
CA ILE A 169 1.22 -7.16 12.64
C ILE A 169 -0.10 -7.94 12.44
N LEU A 170 -0.08 -9.27 12.53
CA LEU A 170 -1.28 -10.10 12.38
C LEU A 170 -2.29 -9.84 13.50
N GLY A 171 -1.84 -9.63 14.73
CA GLY A 171 -2.68 -9.37 15.90
C GLY A 171 -3.44 -8.04 15.84
N GLN A 172 -2.94 -7.05 15.10
CA GLN A 172 -3.68 -5.81 14.84
C GLN A 172 -4.93 -6.06 13.98
N VAL A 173 -4.85 -7.02 13.06
CA VAL A 173 -5.92 -7.31 12.08
C VAL A 173 -6.84 -8.44 12.53
N PHE A 174 -6.28 -9.52 13.11
CA PHE A 174 -6.99 -10.74 13.47
C PHE A 174 -7.05 -10.92 14.99
N GLN A 175 -7.85 -10.06 15.63
CA GLN A 175 -7.90 -9.91 17.09
C GLN A 175 -8.59 -11.10 17.77
N THR A 176 -9.64 -11.65 17.15
CA THR A 176 -10.46 -12.71 17.76
C THR A 176 -10.13 -14.10 17.21
N ALA A 177 -10.47 -15.15 17.94
CA ALA A 177 -10.26 -16.53 17.47
C ALA A 177 -10.99 -16.81 16.13
N PRO A 178 -12.23 -16.35 15.91
CA PRO A 178 -12.87 -16.47 14.59
C PRO A 178 -12.15 -15.71 13.46
N ASP A 179 -11.49 -14.59 13.73
CA ASP A 179 -10.69 -13.88 12.71
C ASP A 179 -9.44 -14.67 12.33
N ARG A 180 -8.82 -15.34 13.30
CA ARG A 180 -7.67 -16.22 13.07
C ARG A 180 -8.05 -17.47 12.28
N GLU A 181 -9.18 -18.07 12.60
CA GLU A 181 -9.71 -19.19 11.82
C GLU A 181 -10.06 -18.77 10.38
N TRP A 182 -10.58 -17.55 10.21
CA TRP A 182 -10.78 -16.97 8.87
C TRP A 182 -9.47 -16.81 8.12
N LEU A 183 -8.43 -16.27 8.76
CA LEU A 183 -7.10 -16.12 8.17
C LEU A 183 -6.55 -17.46 7.70
N LYS A 184 -6.66 -18.51 8.53
CA LYS A 184 -6.25 -19.87 8.18
C LYS A 184 -6.98 -20.36 6.94
N LEU A 185 -8.32 -20.31 6.95
CA LEU A 185 -9.16 -20.75 5.84
C LEU A 185 -8.84 -19.99 4.54
N PHE A 186 -8.59 -18.68 4.65
CA PHE A 186 -8.25 -17.84 3.51
C PHE A 186 -6.87 -18.20 2.95
N ALA A 187 -5.85 -18.37 3.80
CA ALA A 187 -4.50 -18.75 3.38
C ALA A 187 -4.47 -20.14 2.73
N GLU A 188 -5.18 -21.12 3.29
CA GLU A 188 -5.35 -22.46 2.69
C GLU A 188 -6.05 -22.41 1.34
N SER A 189 -7.09 -21.56 1.21
CA SER A 189 -7.82 -21.38 -0.04
C SER A 189 -6.97 -20.72 -1.12
N ALA A 190 -6.15 -19.73 -0.74
CA ALA A 190 -5.20 -19.07 -1.64
C ALA A 190 -4.09 -20.03 -2.09
N ASP A 191 -3.59 -20.90 -1.20
CA ASP A 191 -2.60 -21.92 -1.57
C ASP A 191 -3.16 -22.90 -2.61
N ASP A 192 -4.39 -23.37 -2.44
CA ASP A 192 -5.07 -24.22 -3.42
C ASP A 192 -5.31 -23.50 -4.75
N GLU A 193 -5.70 -22.23 -4.73
CA GLU A 193 -5.84 -21.41 -5.94
C GLU A 193 -4.51 -21.25 -6.68
N SER A 194 -3.41 -21.05 -5.95
CA SER A 194 -2.05 -21.01 -6.53
C SER A 194 -1.71 -22.29 -7.26
N ARG A 195 -1.85 -23.44 -6.58
CA ARG A 195 -1.52 -24.76 -7.10
C ARG A 195 -2.37 -25.15 -8.32
N LYS A 196 -3.64 -24.74 -8.36
CA LYS A 196 -4.57 -25.12 -9.44
C LYS A 196 -4.60 -24.15 -10.61
N PHE A 197 -4.21 -22.90 -10.42
CA PHE A 197 -4.39 -21.86 -11.44
C PHE A 197 -3.39 -20.72 -11.38
N TYR A 198 -3.29 -20.04 -10.22
CA TYR A 198 -2.72 -18.70 -10.22
C TYR A 198 -1.21 -18.69 -10.49
N HIS A 199 -0.46 -19.71 -10.06
CA HIS A 199 0.98 -19.77 -10.30
C HIS A 199 1.31 -19.80 -11.79
N GLU A 200 0.64 -20.66 -12.55
CA GLU A 200 0.83 -20.77 -13.99
C GLU A 200 0.38 -19.48 -14.69
N TYR A 201 -0.81 -18.98 -14.34
CA TYR A 201 -1.34 -17.72 -14.86
C TYR A 201 -0.37 -16.56 -14.63
N TRP A 202 0.12 -16.42 -13.40
CA TRP A 202 1.04 -15.36 -12.99
C TRP A 202 2.36 -15.46 -13.73
N THR A 203 2.94 -16.65 -13.85
CA THR A 203 4.20 -16.86 -14.57
C THR A 203 4.09 -16.46 -16.03
N THR A 204 3.00 -16.83 -16.72
CA THR A 204 2.76 -16.42 -18.10
C THR A 204 2.57 -14.90 -18.21
N ALA A 205 1.74 -14.33 -17.34
CA ALA A 205 1.44 -12.90 -17.37
C ALA A 205 2.66 -12.03 -17.01
N ALA A 206 3.48 -12.44 -16.04
CA ALA A 206 4.69 -11.75 -15.64
C ALA A 206 5.71 -11.70 -16.78
N ARG A 207 5.87 -12.81 -17.53
CA ARG A 207 6.73 -12.84 -18.73
C ARG A 207 6.20 -11.89 -19.81
N ALA A 208 4.88 -11.87 -20.03
CA ALA A 208 4.27 -10.99 -21.02
C ALA A 208 4.43 -9.50 -20.67
N HIS A 209 4.39 -9.15 -19.38
CA HIS A 209 4.55 -7.77 -18.90
C HIS A 209 6.01 -7.33 -18.68
N ALA A 210 7.00 -8.22 -18.80
CA ALA A 210 8.40 -7.86 -18.55
C ALA A 210 8.89 -6.59 -19.31
N PRO A 211 8.52 -6.36 -20.59
CA PRO A 211 8.87 -5.12 -21.28
C PRO A 211 8.21 -3.88 -20.66
N VAL A 212 6.96 -3.99 -20.20
CA VAL A 212 6.22 -2.91 -19.55
C VAL A 212 6.85 -2.57 -18.21
N VAL A 213 7.22 -3.58 -17.42
CA VAL A 213 7.94 -3.39 -16.14
C VAL A 213 9.25 -2.65 -16.34
N ALA A 214 10.04 -3.04 -17.36
CA ALA A 214 11.28 -2.34 -17.69
C ALA A 214 11.05 -0.89 -18.13
N HIS A 215 9.96 -0.63 -18.86
CA HIS A 215 9.60 0.74 -19.25
C HIS A 215 9.17 1.59 -18.06
N VAL A 216 8.38 1.04 -17.13
CA VAL A 216 8.03 1.70 -15.87
C VAL A 216 9.27 2.03 -15.05
N ASP A 217 10.21 1.08 -14.91
CA ASP A 217 11.46 1.31 -14.19
C ASP A 217 12.28 2.44 -14.83
N SER A 218 12.39 2.47 -16.15
CA SER A 218 13.06 3.55 -16.86
C SER A 218 12.40 4.92 -16.63
N LEU A 219 11.07 5.02 -16.77
CA LEU A 219 10.32 6.26 -16.51
C LEU A 219 10.47 6.72 -15.05
N TRP A 220 10.42 5.76 -14.13
CA TRP A 220 10.59 6.02 -12.70
C TRP A 220 11.98 6.55 -12.39
N GLN A 221 13.03 5.84 -12.81
CA GLN A 221 14.41 6.19 -12.45
C GLN A 221 14.89 7.48 -13.13
N LEU A 222 14.47 7.73 -14.37
CA LEU A 222 15.01 8.83 -15.19
C LEU A 222 14.19 10.11 -15.10
N GLN A 223 12.88 10.04 -14.84
CA GLN A 223 12.00 11.21 -14.91
C GLN A 223 11.28 11.48 -13.58
N TRP A 224 10.57 10.49 -13.06
CA TRP A 224 9.67 10.71 -11.91
C TRP A 224 10.41 10.80 -10.58
N ARG A 225 11.30 9.84 -10.28
CA ARG A 225 12.05 9.83 -9.01
C ARG A 225 12.90 11.09 -8.83
N PRO A 226 13.67 11.57 -9.84
CA PRO A 226 14.41 12.82 -9.70
C PRO A 226 13.50 14.02 -9.43
N ALA A 227 12.35 14.12 -10.11
CA ALA A 227 11.40 15.22 -9.91
C ALA A 227 10.73 15.19 -8.53
N LEU A 228 10.51 14.00 -7.97
CA LEU A 228 9.91 13.80 -6.64
C LEU A 228 10.94 13.72 -5.51
N GLN A 229 12.24 13.73 -5.80
CA GLN A 229 13.31 13.46 -4.83
C GLN A 229 13.21 14.34 -3.58
N ARG A 230 12.94 15.64 -3.77
CA ARG A 230 12.81 16.61 -2.67
C ARG A 230 11.62 16.32 -1.77
N PHE A 231 10.48 15.99 -2.37
CA PHE A 231 9.30 15.55 -1.64
C PHE A 231 9.61 14.29 -0.83
N LEU A 232 10.11 13.23 -1.49
CA LEU A 232 10.44 11.95 -0.86
C LEU A 232 11.47 12.10 0.27
N ASN A 233 12.44 13.00 0.12
CA ASN A 233 13.41 13.27 1.18
C ASN A 233 12.77 13.88 2.41
N ASN A 234 11.92 14.89 2.21
CA ASN A 234 11.34 15.67 3.29
C ASN A 234 10.16 14.98 3.97
N THR A 235 9.55 13.98 3.30
CA THR A 235 8.55 13.08 3.90
C THR A 235 9.16 11.80 4.50
N GLN A 236 10.48 11.70 4.59
CA GLN A 236 11.20 10.50 5.09
C GLN A 236 10.91 9.23 4.28
N GLN A 237 10.60 9.39 2.99
CA GLN A 237 10.36 8.33 2.01
C GLN A 237 11.54 8.14 1.05
N GLN A 238 12.76 8.37 1.55
CA GLN A 238 13.99 8.34 0.76
C GLN A 238 14.23 6.97 0.12
N ASN A 239 13.92 5.91 0.86
CA ASN A 239 14.05 4.53 0.40
C ASN A 239 12.68 3.86 0.37
N GLY A 240 12.52 2.99 -0.62
CA GLY A 240 11.36 2.15 -0.75
C GLY A 240 11.43 1.27 -1.97
N GLU A 241 10.29 0.69 -2.34
CA GLU A 241 10.09 -0.14 -3.53
C GLU A 241 8.74 0.19 -4.18
N LEU A 242 8.69 0.18 -5.50
CA LEU A 242 7.45 0.28 -6.26
C LEU A 242 7.02 -1.13 -6.69
N TYR A 243 5.87 -1.59 -6.18
CA TYR A 243 5.34 -2.92 -6.42
C TYR A 243 4.23 -2.87 -7.47
N LEU A 244 4.41 -3.60 -8.57
CA LEU A 244 3.44 -3.71 -9.66
C LEU A 244 2.59 -4.96 -9.48
N SER A 245 1.27 -4.78 -9.49
CA SER A 245 0.31 -5.82 -9.17
C SER A 245 -0.75 -6.00 -10.25
N MET A 246 -0.99 -7.23 -10.70
CA MET A 246 -2.05 -7.48 -11.68
C MET A 246 -3.47 -7.22 -11.14
N PRO A 247 -3.83 -7.63 -9.91
CA PRO A 247 -5.15 -7.36 -9.36
C PRO A 247 -5.44 -5.89 -9.06
N LEU A 248 -4.43 -5.09 -8.68
CA LEU A 248 -4.65 -3.75 -8.16
C LEU A 248 -5.13 -2.76 -9.22
N GLY A 249 -6.01 -1.86 -8.78
CA GLY A 249 -6.54 -0.71 -9.47
C GLY A 249 -5.90 0.60 -9.00
N GLY A 250 -6.70 1.68 -9.02
CA GLY A 250 -6.19 3.06 -8.87
C GLY A 250 -6.01 3.56 -7.45
N GLU A 251 -6.48 2.83 -6.45
CA GLU A 251 -6.26 3.21 -5.04
C GLU A 251 -4.81 2.90 -4.64
N GLY A 252 -4.35 1.67 -4.89
CA GLY A 252 -3.01 1.25 -4.46
C GLY A 252 -2.86 1.16 -2.93
N ARG A 253 -1.62 1.08 -2.47
CA ARG A 253 -1.29 1.14 -1.03
C ARG A 253 0.17 1.48 -0.74
N THR A 254 0.39 2.38 0.21
CA THR A 254 1.68 2.55 0.90
C THR A 254 1.75 1.67 2.14
N VAL A 255 2.82 0.90 2.27
CA VAL A 255 3.22 0.19 3.48
C VAL A 255 4.56 0.73 3.96
N GLN A 256 4.66 1.05 5.24
CA GLN A 256 5.91 1.48 5.88
C GLN A 256 6.52 0.30 6.64
N PHE A 257 7.76 -0.04 6.31
CA PHE A 257 8.59 -0.98 7.04
C PHE A 257 9.53 -0.19 7.96
N GLY A 258 9.28 -0.25 9.27
CA GLY A 258 10.09 0.47 10.24
C GLY A 258 10.12 1.98 9.99
N LYS A 259 11.30 2.60 10.15
CA LYS A 259 11.46 4.07 10.11
C LYS A 259 11.77 4.65 8.73
N ALA A 260 12.22 3.85 7.75
CA ALA A 260 12.82 4.40 6.53
C ALA A 260 12.63 3.56 5.25
N GLU A 261 11.91 2.44 5.32
CA GLU A 261 11.64 1.60 4.15
C GLU A 261 10.15 1.68 3.82
N ASN A 262 9.81 1.96 2.56
CA ASN A 262 8.42 2.07 2.12
C ASN A 262 8.17 1.09 0.97
N ALA A 263 6.97 0.56 0.83
CA ALA A 263 6.51 -0.03 -0.41
C ALA A 263 5.27 0.72 -0.87
N VAL A 264 5.23 1.07 -2.15
CA VAL A 264 4.01 1.54 -2.79
C VAL A 264 3.57 0.48 -3.78
N ALA A 265 2.41 -0.12 -3.55
CA ALA A 265 1.79 -1.09 -4.42
C ALA A 265 0.77 -0.42 -5.33
N GLY A 266 0.87 -0.67 -6.62
CA GLY A 266 -0.01 -0.12 -7.64
C GLY A 266 -0.29 -1.09 -8.78
N PRO A 267 -1.05 -0.66 -9.80
CA PRO A 267 -1.42 -1.52 -10.91
C PRO A 267 -0.21 -1.84 -11.80
N MET A 268 -0.13 -3.09 -12.27
CA MET A 268 0.67 -3.49 -13.44
C MET A 268 0.08 -2.89 -14.74
N PRO A 269 0.71 -1.92 -15.40
CA PRO A 269 0.15 -1.34 -16.62
C PRO A 269 -0.08 -2.41 -17.71
N GLU A 270 -1.13 -2.30 -18.53
CA GLU A 270 -1.42 -3.32 -19.56
C GLU A 270 -0.55 -3.13 -20.81
N SER A 271 0.03 -1.93 -21.00
CA SER A 271 0.92 -1.61 -22.11
C SER A 271 1.90 -0.49 -21.77
N ASN A 272 2.91 -0.28 -22.63
CA ASN A 272 3.86 0.83 -22.48
C ASN A 272 3.18 2.21 -22.51
N ALA A 273 2.07 2.36 -23.26
CA ALA A 273 1.33 3.61 -23.32
C ALA A 273 0.65 3.97 -21.98
N GLU A 274 0.48 2.99 -21.10
CA GLU A 274 -0.15 3.16 -19.78
C GLU A 274 0.85 3.14 -18.64
N SER A 275 2.16 3.12 -18.91
CA SER A 275 3.20 2.94 -17.89
C SER A 275 3.19 4.00 -16.79
N GLU A 276 2.65 5.20 -17.05
CA GLU A 276 2.48 6.22 -16.01
C GLU A 276 1.36 5.90 -14.99
N SER A 277 0.46 4.96 -15.26
CA SER A 277 -0.68 4.66 -14.36
C SER A 277 -0.24 4.33 -12.93
N VAL A 278 0.83 3.54 -12.76
CA VAL A 278 1.39 3.24 -11.44
C VAL A 278 2.13 4.41 -10.82
N LEU A 279 2.67 5.30 -11.63
CA LEU A 279 3.34 6.52 -11.17
C LEU A 279 2.32 7.56 -10.70
N TYR A 280 1.13 7.59 -11.31
CA TYR A 280 -0.02 8.32 -10.79
C TYR A 280 -0.43 7.79 -9.41
N VAL A 281 -0.53 6.47 -9.25
CA VAL A 281 -0.78 5.86 -7.94
C VAL A 281 0.33 6.18 -6.95
N MET A 282 1.60 6.21 -7.37
CA MET A 282 2.71 6.64 -6.52
C MET A 282 2.53 8.06 -5.97
N ALA A 283 2.15 9.03 -6.81
CA ALA A 283 1.88 10.40 -6.36
C ALA A 283 0.65 10.50 -5.44
N HIS A 284 -0.41 9.75 -5.74
CA HIS A 284 -1.60 9.65 -4.89
C HIS A 284 -1.26 9.10 -3.50
N GLU A 285 -0.58 7.96 -3.46
CA GLU A 285 -0.32 7.22 -2.23
C GLU A 285 0.68 7.93 -1.32
N THR A 286 1.75 8.48 -1.89
CA THR A 286 2.77 9.18 -1.09
C THR A 286 2.28 10.49 -0.49
N THR A 287 1.19 11.06 -1.01
CA THR A 287 0.55 12.28 -0.47
C THR A 287 -0.62 11.99 0.48
N GLY A 288 -0.99 10.72 0.68
CA GLY A 288 -2.14 10.34 1.51
C GLY A 288 -2.09 10.87 2.94
N ALA A 289 -0.90 10.90 3.57
CA ALA A 289 -0.72 11.43 4.92
C ALA A 289 -0.98 12.95 4.99
N ILE A 290 -0.62 13.70 3.94
CA ILE A 290 -0.90 15.14 3.82
C ILE A 290 -2.40 15.38 3.69
N ALA A 291 -3.07 14.59 2.84
CA ALA A 291 -4.53 14.66 2.70
C ALA A 291 -5.26 14.34 4.02
N ALA A 292 -4.82 13.30 4.74
CA ALA A 292 -5.40 12.91 6.02
C ALA A 292 -5.23 14.00 7.09
N ALA A 293 -4.04 14.63 7.18
CA ALA A 293 -3.79 15.75 8.08
C ALA A 293 -4.71 16.94 7.76
N ALA A 294 -4.82 17.31 6.47
CA ALA A 294 -5.69 18.39 6.04
C ALA A 294 -7.17 18.13 6.38
N ILE A 295 -7.66 16.90 6.23
CA ILE A 295 -9.01 16.53 6.67
C ILE A 295 -9.12 16.69 8.19
N ALA A 296 -8.18 16.15 8.96
CA ALA A 296 -8.21 16.17 10.42
C ALA A 296 -8.25 17.60 10.97
N ASP A 297 -7.42 18.50 10.43
CA ASP A 297 -7.25 19.88 10.88
C ASP A 297 -8.41 20.80 10.46
N ASN A 298 -9.15 20.43 9.40
CA ASN A 298 -10.25 21.25 8.86
C ASN A 298 -11.63 20.63 9.09
N SER A 299 -11.73 19.61 9.95
CA SER A 299 -13.01 18.96 10.29
C SER A 299 -13.36 19.15 11.75
N THR A 300 -14.61 19.52 12.02
CA THR A 300 -15.11 19.67 13.39
C THR A 300 -15.40 18.30 14.04
N PRO A 301 -15.53 18.24 15.38
CA PRO A 301 -16.01 17.03 16.04
C PRO A 301 -17.41 16.59 15.59
N ALA A 302 -18.25 17.52 15.11
CA ALA A 302 -19.56 17.19 14.54
C ALA A 302 -19.40 16.48 13.18
N ASP A 303 -18.51 16.96 12.30
CA ASP A 303 -18.24 16.36 11.00
C ASP A 303 -17.72 14.93 11.11
N ARG A 304 -16.83 14.68 12.09
CA ARG A 304 -16.28 13.34 12.37
C ARG A 304 -17.37 12.38 12.80
N ARG A 305 -18.25 12.79 13.72
CA ARG A 305 -19.39 11.97 14.18
C ARG A 305 -20.43 11.74 13.08
N GLY A 306 -20.60 12.71 12.18
CA GLY A 306 -21.48 12.61 11.03
C GLY A 306 -20.94 11.77 9.88
N GLY A 307 -19.70 11.26 9.96
CA GLY A 307 -19.06 10.48 8.90
C GLY A 307 -18.75 11.31 7.65
N LEU A 308 -18.61 12.63 7.78
CA LEU A 308 -18.29 13.51 6.66
C LEU A 308 -16.81 13.37 6.25
N THR A 309 -15.92 13.13 7.21
CA THR A 309 -14.47 12.97 6.95
C THR A 309 -14.17 11.77 6.07
N SER A 310 -14.83 10.63 6.30
CA SER A 310 -14.64 9.43 5.48
C SER A 310 -15.12 9.59 4.04
N ARG A 311 -16.05 10.52 3.78
CA ARG A 311 -16.48 10.84 2.41
C ARG A 311 -15.41 11.58 1.62
N TYR A 312 -14.52 12.30 2.30
CA TYR A 312 -13.47 13.08 1.65
C TYR A 312 -12.16 12.32 1.49
N GLU A 313 -11.93 11.20 2.19
CA GLU A 313 -10.64 10.51 2.21
C GLU A 313 -10.08 10.22 0.81
N GLN A 314 -10.83 9.49 -0.03
CA GLN A 314 -10.39 9.17 -1.40
C GLN A 314 -10.27 10.41 -2.28
N ALA A 315 -11.25 11.32 -2.21
CA ALA A 315 -11.21 12.53 -3.00
C ALA A 315 -10.00 13.41 -2.62
N ALA A 316 -9.72 13.58 -1.33
CA ALA A 316 -8.60 14.37 -0.84
C ALA A 316 -7.26 13.76 -1.22
N ALA A 317 -7.10 12.43 -1.12
CA ALA A 317 -5.89 11.75 -1.55
C ALA A 317 -5.64 11.90 -3.05
N VAL A 318 -6.67 11.75 -3.89
CA VAL A 318 -6.58 12.00 -5.35
C VAL A 318 -6.25 13.47 -5.64
N ARG A 319 -6.85 14.41 -4.89
CA ARG A 319 -6.55 15.84 -5.05
C ARG A 319 -5.14 16.20 -4.59
N ALA A 320 -4.62 15.55 -3.55
CA ALA A 320 -3.26 15.76 -3.08
C ALA A 320 -2.22 15.28 -4.09
N GLY A 321 -2.43 14.11 -4.71
CA GLY A 321 -1.57 13.63 -5.80
C GLY A 321 -1.55 14.59 -6.99
N ALA A 322 -2.71 15.11 -7.40
CA ALA A 322 -2.80 16.12 -8.46
C ALA A 322 -2.04 17.41 -8.11
N LEU A 323 -2.19 17.93 -6.89
CA LEU A 323 -1.49 19.15 -6.43
C LEU A 323 0.03 18.94 -6.35
N LEU A 324 0.50 17.74 -5.99
CA LEU A 324 1.92 17.41 -6.03
C LEU A 324 2.43 17.45 -7.46
N LEU A 325 1.74 16.79 -8.40
CA LEU A 325 2.15 16.75 -9.81
C LEU A 325 2.11 18.11 -10.49
N GLU A 326 1.15 18.97 -10.13
CA GLU A 326 1.11 20.36 -10.60
C GLU A 326 2.39 21.13 -10.24
N LYS A 327 3.05 20.78 -9.13
CA LYS A 327 4.26 21.45 -8.66
C LYS A 327 5.55 20.78 -9.13
N THR A 328 5.55 19.46 -9.38
CA THR A 328 6.77 18.68 -9.63
C THR A 328 6.87 18.11 -11.04
N VAL A 329 5.76 17.64 -11.62
CA VAL A 329 5.71 17.02 -12.96
C VAL A 329 4.45 17.50 -13.70
N PRO A 330 4.33 18.80 -14.06
CA PRO A 330 3.07 19.37 -14.57
C PRO A 330 2.59 18.72 -15.86
N ALA A 331 3.53 18.22 -16.68
CA ALA A 331 3.22 17.54 -17.94
C ALA A 331 2.40 16.26 -17.74
N SER A 332 2.53 15.59 -16.60
CA SER A 332 1.81 14.35 -16.26
C SER A 332 0.43 14.61 -15.65
N LEU A 333 0.11 15.87 -15.27
CA LEU A 333 -1.13 16.21 -14.58
C LEU A 333 -2.41 15.89 -15.40
N PRO A 334 -2.50 16.20 -16.71
CA PRO A 334 -3.67 15.81 -17.49
C PRO A 334 -3.86 14.30 -17.55
N GLY A 335 -2.76 13.53 -17.68
CA GLY A 335 -2.79 12.07 -17.67
C GLY A 335 -3.31 11.52 -16.34
N TYR A 336 -2.79 12.03 -15.22
CA TYR A 336 -3.25 11.72 -13.87
C TYR A 336 -4.77 11.93 -13.71
N MET A 337 -5.26 13.10 -14.12
CA MET A 337 -6.68 13.43 -13.99
C MET A 337 -7.58 12.50 -14.82
N ARG A 338 -7.17 12.16 -16.05
CA ARG A 338 -7.92 11.21 -16.89
C ARG A 338 -7.92 9.81 -16.28
N TYR A 339 -6.78 9.37 -15.78
CA TYR A 339 -6.65 8.07 -15.11
C TYR A 339 -7.62 7.94 -13.93
N TYR A 340 -7.66 8.92 -13.02
CA TYR A 340 -8.56 8.86 -11.88
C TYR A 340 -10.04 9.04 -12.24
N LEU A 341 -10.37 9.83 -13.28
CA LEU A 341 -11.73 9.86 -13.83
C LEU A 341 -12.16 8.48 -14.33
N GLN A 342 -11.31 7.79 -15.07
CA GLN A 342 -11.58 6.43 -15.55
C GLN A 342 -11.69 5.43 -14.38
N ALA A 343 -10.81 5.52 -13.38
CA ALA A 343 -10.88 4.70 -12.17
C ALA A 343 -12.21 4.89 -11.43
N ALA A 344 -12.72 6.12 -11.38
CA ALA A 344 -14.04 6.48 -10.85
C ALA A 344 -15.23 6.11 -11.75
N GLY A 345 -15.00 5.44 -12.88
CA GLY A 345 -16.04 5.06 -13.83
C GLY A 345 -16.64 6.24 -14.59
N ARG A 346 -15.88 7.33 -14.75
CA ARG A 346 -16.28 8.53 -15.49
C ARG A 346 -15.58 8.56 -16.85
N THR A 347 -16.26 9.13 -17.84
CA THR A 347 -15.62 9.47 -19.12
C THR A 347 -14.62 10.59 -18.90
N ALA A 348 -13.40 10.41 -19.40
CA ALA A 348 -12.33 11.39 -19.30
C ALA A 348 -12.29 12.27 -20.58
N PRO A 349 -12.62 13.57 -20.50
CA PRO A 349 -12.54 14.46 -21.64
C PRO A 349 -11.10 14.83 -22.00
N ASN A 350 -10.91 15.46 -23.17
CA ASN A 350 -9.60 15.94 -23.61
C ASN A 350 -9.00 16.96 -22.64
N ASP A 351 -9.79 17.89 -22.10
CA ASP A 351 -9.42 18.72 -20.95
C ASP A 351 -10.11 18.17 -19.68
N PRO A 352 -9.40 17.41 -18.83
CA PRO A 352 -10.00 16.70 -17.71
C PRO A 352 -10.27 17.58 -16.48
N LYS A 353 -9.75 18.82 -16.42
CA LYS A 353 -9.64 19.57 -15.16
C LYS A 353 -10.99 19.81 -14.48
N ALA A 354 -11.97 20.34 -15.21
CA ALA A 354 -13.28 20.64 -14.65
C ALA A 354 -14.01 19.38 -14.17
N ALA A 355 -14.01 18.31 -14.99
CA ALA A 355 -14.62 17.03 -14.64
C ALA A 355 -13.94 16.37 -13.43
N PHE A 356 -12.61 16.45 -13.36
CA PHE A 356 -11.81 15.92 -12.26
C PHE A 356 -12.12 16.65 -10.95
N VAL A 357 -12.15 17.99 -10.96
CA VAL A 357 -12.47 18.79 -9.77
C VAL A 357 -13.88 18.52 -9.27
N ALA A 358 -14.84 18.34 -10.18
CA ALA A 358 -16.22 18.01 -9.82
C ALA A 358 -16.36 16.57 -9.27
N THR A 359 -15.62 15.60 -9.81
CA THR A 359 -15.67 14.20 -9.37
C THR A 359 -15.00 14.00 -8.02
N PHE A 360 -13.84 14.63 -7.81
CA PHE A 360 -13.06 14.58 -6.58
C PHE A 360 -13.18 15.92 -5.84
N GLY A 361 -14.42 16.25 -5.48
CA GLY A 361 -14.76 17.47 -4.76
C GLY A 361 -14.34 17.38 -3.29
N ILE A 362 -13.57 18.38 -2.84
CA ILE A 362 -13.22 18.59 -1.44
C ILE A 362 -13.45 20.07 -1.09
N PRO A 363 -13.71 20.42 0.19
CA PRO A 363 -13.79 21.81 0.62
C PRO A 363 -12.53 22.61 0.29
N ASP A 364 -12.70 23.89 -0.06
CA ASP A 364 -11.59 24.78 -0.40
C ASP A 364 -10.56 24.90 0.74
N SER A 365 -11.02 24.89 2.00
CA SER A 365 -10.14 24.90 3.18
C SER A 365 -9.19 23.70 3.22
N MET A 366 -9.70 22.51 2.90
CA MET A 366 -8.89 21.28 2.82
C MET A 366 -7.93 21.33 1.64
N ARG A 367 -8.39 21.75 0.45
CA ARG A 367 -7.53 21.94 -0.73
C ARG A 367 -6.36 22.89 -0.41
N ASP A 368 -6.65 24.03 0.20
CA ASP A 368 -5.66 25.05 0.49
C ASP A 368 -4.68 24.57 1.57
N ALA A 369 -5.14 23.81 2.56
CA ALA A 369 -4.28 23.18 3.55
C ALA A 369 -3.32 22.17 2.90
N ILE A 370 -3.82 21.31 2.01
CA ILE A 370 -2.99 20.36 1.24
C ILE A 370 -1.93 21.13 0.43
N SER A 371 -2.32 22.16 -0.33
CA SER A 371 -1.37 22.93 -1.13
C SER A 371 -0.29 23.58 -0.26
N ARG A 372 -0.67 24.23 0.85
CA ARG A 372 0.30 24.84 1.77
C ARG A 372 1.26 23.82 2.35
N GLN A 373 0.77 22.66 2.77
CA GLN A 373 1.63 21.62 3.32
C GLN A 373 2.58 21.06 2.26
N LEU A 374 2.14 20.90 1.01
CA LEU A 374 3.02 20.55 -0.10
C LEU A 374 4.08 21.62 -0.37
N ASP A 375 3.73 22.92 -0.27
CA ASP A 375 4.70 24.01 -0.44
C ASP A 375 5.77 24.00 0.67
N VAL A 376 5.38 23.70 1.92
CA VAL A 376 6.33 23.52 3.04
C VAL A 376 7.25 22.32 2.80
N VAL A 377 6.66 21.16 2.48
CA VAL A 377 7.41 19.92 2.22
C VAL A 377 8.36 20.09 1.04
N LEU A 378 7.94 20.74 -0.05
CA LEU A 378 8.82 21.03 -1.18
C LEU A 378 9.81 22.15 -0.87
N GLY A 379 9.49 23.10 0.00
CA GLY A 379 10.41 24.16 0.46
C GLY A 379 11.59 23.62 1.27
N GLY A 380 11.36 22.57 2.07
CA GLY A 380 12.37 21.96 2.95
C GLY A 380 12.57 22.71 4.27
N ILE A 381 11.48 23.28 4.81
CA ILE A 381 11.45 24.04 6.06
C ILE A 381 10.86 23.18 7.18
#